data_AF-A0A3C0ZBV3-F1
#
_entry.id   AF-A0A3C0ZBV3-F1
#
_cell.length_a   1.000
_cell.length_b   1.000
_cell.length_c   1.000
_cell.angle_alpha   90.00
_cell.angle_beta   90.00
_cell.angle_gamma   90.00
#
_symmetry.space_group_name_H-M   'P 1'
#
loop_
_entity.id
_entity.type
_entity.pdbx_description
1 polymer ?
#
loop_
_entity_poly.entity_id
_entity_poly.type
_entity_poly.pdbx_seq_one_letter_code
_entity_poly.pdbx_strand_id
1 'polypeptide(L)'
;MDEKGEPLIKSFFVDRDHVLIHYDWDTFGLEATASHSFSLEDVLVDSRQSFEIDAAKSTRRELLYQYPFMPFAELTLLANFTGMYKRFLDLIEKLFVLKSNQSKWEKTESKEAFRVLDEFQQDYVNRREAIMNLAALSWENLHDGNDNAAIYEQIGIQSRDFVESILTNTIRLYPHTGISGAAIDHEINIIFRNIFTASQHKLLQKSF
;
A
#
# COMPACT_ATOMS: atom_id res chain seq x y z
N MET A 1 -0.50 27.55 -17.52
CA MET A 1 0.95 27.33 -17.47
C MET A 1 1.55 28.28 -16.47
N ASP A 2 2.69 27.95 -15.88
CA ASP A 2 3.44 28.86 -15.02
C ASP A 2 4.18 29.93 -15.87
N GLU A 3 4.97 30.79 -15.20
CA GLU A 3 5.77 31.83 -15.86
C GLU A 3 6.83 31.27 -16.84
N LYS A 4 7.14 29.96 -16.76
CA LYS A 4 8.11 29.26 -17.60
C LYS A 4 7.45 28.46 -18.72
N GLY A 5 6.12 28.45 -18.81
CA GLY A 5 5.38 27.68 -19.81
C GLY A 5 5.11 26.23 -19.41
N GLU A 6 5.37 25.84 -18.16
CA GLU A 6 5.14 24.48 -17.69
C GLU A 6 3.67 24.27 -17.24
N PRO A 7 3.14 23.04 -17.33
CA PRO A 7 1.81 22.72 -16.81
C PRO A 7 1.69 23.02 -15.32
N LEU A 8 0.65 23.76 -14.93
CA LEU A 8 0.33 23.97 -13.51
C LEU A 8 -0.52 22.80 -13.02
N ILE A 9 -0.02 22.10 -11.99
CA ILE A 9 -0.79 21.06 -11.30
C ILE A 9 -1.50 21.72 -10.12
N LYS A 10 -2.83 21.58 -10.06
CA LYS A 10 -3.69 22.10 -9.00
C LYS A 10 -4.62 21.00 -8.53
N SER A 11 -4.95 21.04 -7.24
CA SER A 11 -6.02 20.23 -6.65
C SER A 11 -7.26 21.09 -6.45
N PHE A 12 -8.42 20.45 -6.48
CA PHE A 12 -9.72 21.12 -6.41
C PHE A 12 -10.65 20.35 -5.48
N PHE A 13 -11.42 21.08 -4.69
CA PHE A 13 -12.62 20.58 -4.05
C PHE A 13 -13.81 20.89 -4.94
N VAL A 14 -14.59 19.86 -5.27
CA VAL A 14 -15.79 19.98 -6.11
C VAL A 14 -16.94 19.31 -5.38
N ASP A 15 -18.09 19.98 -5.32
CA ASP A 15 -19.28 19.43 -4.69
C ASP A 15 -19.77 18.18 -5.41
N ARG A 16 -20.25 17.20 -4.64
CA ARG A 16 -20.71 15.91 -5.15
C ARG A 16 -21.79 16.04 -6.23
N ASP A 17 -22.63 17.07 -6.15
CA ASP A 17 -23.71 17.34 -7.11
C ASP A 17 -23.20 17.65 -8.53
N HIS A 18 -21.93 18.05 -8.66
CA HIS A 18 -21.27 18.28 -9.95
C HIS A 18 -20.50 17.06 -10.48
N VAL A 19 -20.47 15.96 -9.72
CA VAL A 19 -19.69 14.76 -10.05
C VAL A 19 -20.60 13.68 -10.62
N LEU A 20 -20.35 13.25 -11.85
CA LEU A 20 -20.93 12.02 -12.38
C LEU A 20 -20.00 10.85 -12.06
N ILE A 21 -20.48 9.90 -11.25
CA ILE A 21 -19.74 8.66 -10.94
C ILE A 21 -20.09 7.61 -11.99
N HIS A 22 -19.05 6.98 -12.56
CA HIS A 22 -19.19 5.85 -13.48
C HIS A 22 -18.96 4.56 -12.71
N TYR A 23 -19.99 3.71 -12.58
CA TYR A 23 -19.90 2.47 -11.81
C TYR A 23 -19.13 1.38 -12.59
N ASP A 24 -17.81 1.57 -12.76
CA ASP A 24 -16.93 0.79 -13.64
C ASP A 24 -15.79 0.03 -12.90
N TRP A 25 -15.92 -0.14 -11.58
CA TRP A 25 -14.89 -0.80 -10.76
C TRP A 25 -15.07 -2.32 -10.74
N ASP A 26 -14.95 -2.94 -11.91
CA ASP A 26 -14.94 -4.41 -12.09
C ASP A 26 -13.48 -4.89 -12.13
N THR A 27 -12.88 -5.04 -10.95
CA THR A 27 -11.44 -5.30 -10.79
C THR A 27 -11.15 -6.68 -10.23
N PHE A 28 -9.92 -7.17 -10.47
CA PHE A 28 -9.47 -8.48 -10.00
C PHE A 28 -9.63 -8.66 -8.49
N GLY A 29 -9.30 -7.63 -7.70
CA GLY A 29 -9.50 -7.53 -6.26
C GLY A 29 -9.69 -6.07 -5.87
N LEU A 30 -9.65 -5.78 -4.57
CA LEU A 30 -10.05 -4.48 -4.00
C LEU A 30 -11.45 -4.05 -4.44
N GLU A 31 -12.34 -4.99 -4.72
CA GLU A 31 -13.70 -4.72 -5.22
C GLU A 31 -14.47 -3.78 -4.28
N ALA A 32 -14.31 -3.98 -2.97
CA ALA A 32 -14.96 -3.20 -1.93
C ALA A 32 -14.45 -1.75 -1.80
N THR A 33 -13.33 -1.38 -2.44
CA THR A 33 -12.89 0.03 -2.45
C THR A 33 -13.76 0.89 -3.35
N ALA A 34 -14.51 0.27 -4.28
CA ALA A 34 -15.42 0.95 -5.20
C ALA A 34 -14.76 2.18 -5.86
N SER A 35 -13.52 2.02 -6.34
CA SER A 35 -12.67 3.08 -6.90
C SER A 35 -13.10 3.48 -8.31
N HIS A 36 -14.40 3.66 -8.48
CA HIS A 36 -15.09 4.09 -9.68
C HIS A 36 -14.48 5.36 -10.27
N SER A 37 -14.42 5.40 -11.60
CA SER A 37 -14.07 6.63 -12.29
C SER A 37 -15.18 7.67 -12.13
N PHE A 38 -14.83 8.94 -12.37
CA PHE A 38 -15.79 10.03 -12.35
C PHE A 38 -15.45 11.07 -13.42
N SER A 39 -16.45 11.84 -13.82
CA SER A 39 -16.28 12.97 -14.73
C SER A 39 -16.94 14.24 -14.19
N LEU A 40 -16.39 15.37 -14.64
CA LEU A 40 -16.90 16.71 -14.43
C LEU A 40 -17.21 17.30 -15.81
N GLU A 41 -18.30 18.05 -15.95
CA GLU A 41 -18.67 18.72 -17.19
C GLU A 41 -18.84 20.22 -16.92
N ASP A 42 -17.95 21.03 -17.51
CA ASP A 42 -17.93 22.49 -17.45
C ASP A 42 -18.17 23.09 -16.04
N VAL A 43 -17.60 22.45 -15.02
CA VAL A 43 -17.77 22.87 -13.62
C VAL A 43 -16.90 24.09 -13.33
N LEU A 44 -17.56 25.18 -12.93
CA LEU A 44 -16.88 26.36 -12.40
C LEU A 44 -16.50 26.14 -10.94
N VAL A 45 -15.21 26.22 -10.63
CA VAL A 45 -14.69 26.05 -9.27
C VAL A 45 -14.19 27.40 -8.75
N ASP A 46 -14.64 27.81 -7.56
CA ASP A 46 -14.16 29.03 -6.93
C ASP A 46 -12.66 28.90 -6.59
N SER A 47 -11.89 29.97 -6.75
CA SER A 47 -10.45 29.93 -6.48
C SER A 47 -10.11 29.54 -5.04
N ARG A 48 -11.02 29.78 -4.09
CA ARG A 48 -10.90 29.36 -2.67
C ARG A 48 -11.05 27.84 -2.48
N GLN A 49 -11.57 27.13 -3.47
CA GLN A 49 -11.69 25.67 -3.49
C GLN A 49 -10.55 24.99 -4.26
N SER A 50 -9.55 25.75 -4.72
CA SER A 50 -8.33 25.22 -5.31
C SER A 50 -7.14 25.34 -4.36
N PHE A 51 -6.25 24.35 -4.37
CA PHE A 51 -5.05 24.33 -3.53
C PHE A 51 -3.90 23.61 -4.23
N GLU A 52 -2.71 23.79 -3.67
CA GLU A 52 -1.52 23.05 -4.06
C GLU A 52 -1.14 22.08 -2.94
N ILE A 53 -0.72 20.88 -3.33
CA ILE A 53 -0.26 19.86 -2.39
C ILE A 53 1.21 20.19 -2.06
N ASP A 54 1.38 21.15 -1.15
CA ASP A 54 2.68 21.62 -0.68
C ASP A 54 2.57 22.01 0.81
N ALA A 55 3.34 21.32 1.66
CA ALA A 55 3.34 21.58 3.10
C ALA A 55 3.79 23.01 3.44
N ALA A 56 4.69 23.60 2.66
CA ALA A 56 5.14 24.98 2.86
C ALA A 56 4.04 26.02 2.61
N LYS A 57 2.96 25.62 1.91
CA LYS A 57 1.78 26.46 1.64
C LYS A 57 0.64 26.22 2.63
N SER A 58 0.84 25.35 3.62
CA SER A 58 -0.16 25.05 4.65
C SER A 58 -0.46 26.29 5.50
N THR A 59 -1.75 26.57 5.70
CA THR A 59 -2.22 27.68 6.56
C THR A 59 -2.35 27.27 8.03
N ARG A 60 -2.17 25.98 8.33
CA ARG A 60 -2.33 25.37 9.66
C ARG A 60 -0.97 25.05 10.26
N ARG A 61 -0.68 25.53 11.48
CA ARG A 61 0.65 25.42 12.10
C ARG A 61 0.89 24.12 12.88
N GLU A 62 -0.14 23.30 13.06
CA GLU A 62 -0.01 22.05 13.80
C GLU A 62 0.79 21.03 12.98
N LEU A 63 1.62 20.25 13.66
CA LEU A 63 2.60 19.35 13.06
C LEU A 63 2.00 18.40 12.01
N LEU A 64 0.79 17.92 12.25
CA LEU A 64 0.08 17.05 11.29
C LEU A 64 -0.06 17.70 9.90
N TYR A 65 -0.33 19.01 9.85
CA TYR A 65 -0.51 19.75 8.59
C TYR A 65 0.81 20.32 8.04
N GLN A 66 1.93 20.07 8.72
CA GLN A 66 3.28 20.42 8.29
C GLN A 66 4.04 19.20 7.74
N TYR A 67 3.51 17.98 7.95
CA TYR A 67 4.12 16.76 7.43
C TYR A 67 3.93 16.67 5.90
N PRO A 68 5.00 16.43 5.11
CA PRO A 68 4.89 16.41 3.65
C PRO A 68 4.01 15.29 3.10
N PHE A 69 3.25 15.61 2.04
CA PHE A 69 2.29 14.70 1.44
C PHE A 69 2.91 13.39 0.94
N MET A 70 4.06 13.45 0.26
CA MET A 70 4.67 12.27 -0.38
C MET A 70 5.02 11.15 0.62
N PRO A 71 5.85 11.37 1.65
CA PRO A 71 6.15 10.34 2.65
C PRO A 71 4.89 9.89 3.41
N PHE A 72 3.93 10.80 3.64
CA PHE A 72 2.66 10.43 4.27
C PHE A 72 1.83 9.47 3.41
N ALA A 73 1.74 9.73 2.10
CA ALA A 73 1.06 8.88 1.14
C ALA A 73 1.76 7.51 1.02
N GLU A 74 3.09 7.48 0.95
CA GLU A 74 3.86 6.23 0.90
C GLU A 74 3.60 5.35 2.13
N LEU A 75 3.68 5.93 3.34
CA LEU A 75 3.38 5.22 4.60
C LEU A 75 1.92 4.72 4.65
N THR A 76 0.98 5.56 4.23
CA THR A 76 -0.46 5.21 4.23
C THR A 76 -0.76 4.07 3.27
N LEU A 77 -0.20 4.09 2.06
CA LEU A 77 -0.38 2.99 1.12
C LEU A 77 0.30 1.71 1.61
N LEU A 78 1.53 1.82 2.13
CA LEU A 78 2.27 0.67 2.64
C LEU A 78 1.55 -0.01 3.81
N ALA A 79 0.85 0.73 4.66
CA ALA A 79 0.04 0.17 5.74
C ALA A 79 -1.00 -0.84 5.22
N ASN A 80 -1.64 -0.55 4.07
CA ASN A 80 -2.60 -1.45 3.45
C ASN A 80 -1.93 -2.74 2.94
N PHE A 81 -0.79 -2.61 2.23
CA PHE A 81 -0.03 -3.77 1.74
C PHE A 81 0.45 -4.66 2.87
N THR A 82 1.06 -4.08 3.91
CA THR A 82 1.60 -4.82 5.05
C THR A 82 0.52 -5.51 5.88
N GLY A 83 -0.67 -4.90 6.01
CA GLY A 83 -1.81 -5.53 6.64
C GLY A 83 -2.32 -6.76 5.88
N MET A 84 -2.52 -6.61 4.56
CA MET A 84 -2.94 -7.73 3.70
C MET A 84 -1.92 -8.86 3.69
N TYR A 85 -0.63 -8.54 3.55
CA TYR A 85 0.44 -9.52 3.52
C TYR A 85 0.60 -10.25 4.87
N LYS A 86 0.47 -9.54 5.99
CA LYS A 86 0.45 -10.21 7.30
C LYS A 86 -0.65 -11.25 7.37
N ARG A 87 -1.87 -10.88 6.98
CA ARG A 87 -3.00 -11.82 7.00
C ARG A 87 -2.78 -12.98 6.04
N PHE A 88 -2.17 -12.75 4.88
CA PHE A 88 -1.77 -13.80 3.95
C PHE A 88 -0.80 -14.80 4.61
N LEU A 89 0.25 -14.32 5.28
CA LEU A 89 1.19 -15.19 6.01
C LEU A 89 0.48 -16.00 7.12
N ASP A 90 -0.39 -15.37 7.91
CA ASP A 90 -1.17 -16.04 8.97
C ASP A 90 -2.06 -17.16 8.38
N LEU A 91 -2.61 -16.99 7.17
CA LEU A 91 -3.42 -18.01 6.48
C LEU A 91 -2.56 -19.14 5.91
N ILE A 92 -1.39 -18.83 5.34
CA ILE A 92 -0.44 -19.83 4.86
C ILE A 92 0.01 -20.72 6.02
N GLU A 93 0.35 -20.15 7.17
CA GLU A 93 0.74 -20.89 8.36
C GLU A 93 -0.35 -21.89 8.78
N LYS A 94 -1.60 -21.42 8.87
CA LYS A 94 -2.75 -22.27 9.19
C LYS A 94 -2.92 -23.40 8.19
N LEU A 95 -2.79 -23.13 6.90
CA LEU A 95 -2.87 -24.16 5.85
C LEU A 95 -1.75 -25.19 5.99
N PHE A 96 -0.52 -24.77 6.31
CA PHE A 96 0.61 -25.67 6.51
C PHE A 96 0.39 -26.57 7.73
N VAL A 97 -0.08 -26.02 8.85
CA VAL A 97 -0.41 -26.79 10.06
C VAL A 97 -1.53 -27.80 9.80
N LEU A 98 -2.59 -27.41 9.08
CA LEU A 98 -3.66 -28.34 8.70
C LEU A 98 -3.14 -29.45 7.79
N LYS A 99 -2.33 -29.10 6.79
CA LYS A 99 -1.74 -30.06 5.83
C LYS A 99 -0.81 -31.05 6.52
N SER A 100 -0.01 -30.62 7.49
CA SER A 100 0.86 -31.51 8.27
C SER A 100 0.08 -32.46 9.18
N ASN A 101 -1.10 -32.05 9.65
CA ASN A 101 -1.95 -32.88 10.50
C ASN A 101 -2.83 -33.88 9.73
N GLN A 102 -3.16 -33.58 8.47
CA GLN A 102 -4.13 -34.35 7.68
C GLN A 102 -3.50 -35.29 6.63
N SER A 103 -2.22 -35.14 6.25
CA SER A 103 -1.64 -35.85 5.10
C SER A 103 -0.27 -36.49 5.36
N LYS A 104 0.13 -37.43 4.48
CA LYS A 104 1.54 -37.78 4.24
C LYS A 104 2.22 -36.61 3.50
N TRP A 105 2.26 -35.43 4.11
CA TRP A 105 3.15 -34.39 3.63
C TRP A 105 4.56 -34.89 3.89
N GLU A 106 5.36 -35.06 2.84
CA GLU A 106 6.72 -35.56 2.98
C GLU A 106 7.48 -34.69 3.98
N LYS A 107 8.09 -35.31 5.01
CA LYS A 107 8.65 -34.59 6.16
C LYS A 107 9.67 -33.53 5.75
N THR A 108 10.43 -33.80 4.69
CA THR A 108 11.42 -32.87 4.14
C THR A 108 10.74 -31.67 3.47
N GLU A 109 9.67 -31.90 2.70
CA GLU A 109 8.90 -30.84 2.05
C GLU A 109 8.16 -29.97 3.06
N SER A 110 7.58 -30.58 4.11
CA SER A 110 6.92 -29.83 5.18
C SER A 110 7.92 -28.96 5.94
N LYS A 111 9.09 -29.51 6.29
CA LYS A 111 10.12 -28.76 7.00
C LYS A 111 10.64 -27.58 6.19
N GLU A 112 10.88 -27.78 4.89
CA GLU A 112 11.33 -26.72 4.01
C GLU A 112 10.27 -25.61 3.83
N ALA A 113 8.99 -25.99 3.68
CA ALA A 113 7.90 -25.03 3.57
C ALA A 113 7.77 -24.16 4.83
N PHE A 114 7.82 -24.77 6.01
CA PHE A 114 7.81 -24.03 7.28
C PHE A 114 9.06 -23.14 7.45
N ARG A 115 10.24 -23.59 7.01
CA ARG A 115 11.46 -22.76 7.02
C ARG A 115 11.31 -21.51 6.15
N VAL A 116 10.81 -21.67 4.92
CA VAL A 116 10.57 -20.53 4.01
C VAL A 116 9.52 -19.57 4.58
N LEU A 117 8.46 -20.10 5.20
CA LEU A 117 7.45 -19.28 5.84
C LEU A 117 8.02 -18.48 7.03
N ASP A 118 8.82 -19.12 7.89
CA ASP A 118 9.48 -18.49 9.03
C ASP A 118 10.42 -17.37 8.58
N GLU A 119 11.21 -17.60 7.52
CA GLU A 119 12.06 -16.58 6.90
C GLU A 119 11.25 -15.35 6.44
N PHE A 120 10.09 -15.57 5.81
CA PHE A 120 9.22 -14.50 5.33
C PHE A 120 8.50 -13.76 6.45
N GLN A 121 8.13 -14.45 7.52
CA GLN A 121 7.57 -13.84 8.73
C GLN A 121 8.61 -12.98 9.43
N GLN A 122 9.87 -13.44 9.53
CA GLN A 122 10.95 -12.66 10.12
C GLN A 122 11.32 -11.43 9.28
N ASP A 123 11.42 -11.57 7.94
CA ASP A 123 11.63 -10.44 7.03
C ASP A 123 10.51 -9.38 7.17
N TYR A 124 9.25 -9.83 7.25
CA TYR A 124 8.11 -8.95 7.49
C TYR A 124 8.26 -8.13 8.79
N VAL A 125 8.58 -8.80 9.91
CA VAL A 125 8.75 -8.13 11.21
C VAL A 125 9.86 -7.09 11.14
N ASN A 126 11.02 -7.47 10.60
CA ASN A 126 12.19 -6.59 10.50
C ASN A 126 11.90 -5.35 9.64
N ARG A 127 11.28 -5.53 8.46
CA ARG A 127 10.93 -4.41 7.57
C ARG A 127 9.86 -3.50 8.16
N ARG A 128 8.86 -4.09 8.82
CA ARG A 128 7.82 -3.32 9.51
C ARG A 128 8.44 -2.47 10.62
N GLU A 129 9.32 -3.05 11.43
CA GLU A 129 10.02 -2.31 12.48
C GLU A 129 10.86 -1.17 11.89
N ALA A 130 11.64 -1.43 10.84
CA ALA A 130 12.44 -0.41 10.16
C ALA A 130 11.60 0.78 9.65
N ILE A 131 10.47 0.49 9.00
CA ILE A 131 9.55 1.54 8.51
C ILE A 131 8.91 2.33 9.67
N MET A 132 8.48 1.64 10.73
CA MET A 132 7.89 2.31 11.89
C MET A 132 8.90 3.22 12.60
N ASN A 133 10.17 2.79 12.68
CA ASN A 133 11.25 3.60 13.23
C ASN A 133 11.54 4.83 12.35
N LEU A 134 11.55 4.68 11.03
CA LEU A 134 11.68 5.82 10.10
C LEU A 134 10.51 6.79 10.22
N ALA A 135 9.28 6.29 10.34
CA ALA A 135 8.09 7.12 10.53
C ALA A 135 8.17 7.90 11.85
N ALA A 136 8.52 7.23 12.97
CA ALA A 136 8.69 7.85 14.27
C ALA A 136 9.79 8.92 14.27
N LEU A 137 10.97 8.58 13.72
CA LEU A 137 12.08 9.52 13.60
C LEU A 137 11.71 10.75 12.75
N SER A 138 11.00 10.52 11.63
CA SER A 138 10.55 11.63 10.78
C SER A 138 9.59 12.57 11.51
N TRP A 139 8.75 12.02 12.38
CA TRP A 139 7.81 12.79 13.19
C TRP A 139 8.53 13.59 14.28
N GLU A 140 9.48 12.97 14.99
CA GLU A 140 10.31 13.63 16.01
C GLU A 140 11.14 14.76 15.39
N ASN A 141 11.79 14.50 14.25
CA ASN A 141 12.53 15.53 13.52
C ASN A 141 11.63 16.70 13.10
N LEU A 142 10.41 16.44 12.66
CA LEU A 142 9.46 17.50 12.31
C LEU A 142 9.07 18.32 13.56
N HIS A 143 8.88 17.66 14.71
CA HIS A 143 8.60 18.32 15.98
C HIS A 143 9.75 19.23 16.43
N ASP A 144 10.99 18.76 16.31
CA ASP A 144 12.20 19.46 16.76
C ASP A 144 12.74 20.48 15.74
N GLY A 145 12.20 20.48 14.51
CA GLY A 145 12.65 21.35 13.42
C GLY A 145 13.93 20.86 12.72
N ASN A 146 14.24 19.57 12.82
CA ASN A 146 15.35 18.92 12.13
C ASN A 146 15.03 18.63 10.66
N ASP A 147 16.05 18.58 9.81
CA ASP A 147 15.90 18.20 8.41
C ASP A 147 15.50 16.72 8.26
N ASN A 148 14.54 16.45 7.38
CA ASN A 148 14.02 15.13 7.09
C ASN A 148 14.21 14.71 5.63
N ALA A 149 14.87 15.49 4.78
CA ALA A 149 15.00 15.19 3.35
C ALA A 149 15.47 13.75 3.09
N ALA A 150 16.53 13.32 3.77
CA ALA A 150 17.07 11.95 3.65
C ALA A 150 16.13 10.89 4.26
N ILE A 151 15.41 11.20 5.34
CA ILE A 151 14.48 10.26 5.99
C ILE A 151 13.26 10.02 5.10
N TYR A 152 12.70 11.07 4.50
CA TYR A 152 11.59 10.96 3.56
C TYR A 152 11.97 10.17 2.31
N GLU A 153 13.17 10.37 1.77
CA GLU A 153 13.67 9.56 0.66
C GLU A 153 13.80 8.09 1.06
N GLN A 154 14.35 7.81 2.25
CA GLN A 154 14.46 6.44 2.77
C GLN A 154 13.10 5.77 2.98
N ILE A 155 12.10 6.49 3.50
CA ILE A 155 10.72 5.99 3.62
C ILE A 155 10.22 5.50 2.26
N GLY A 156 10.39 6.30 1.20
CA GLY A 156 9.94 5.92 -0.13
C GLY A 156 10.67 4.69 -0.68
N ILE A 157 12.00 4.65 -0.56
CA ILE A 157 12.82 3.51 -1.01
C ILE A 157 12.39 2.24 -0.28
N GLN A 158 12.36 2.27 1.06
CA GLN A 158 12.01 1.12 1.88
C GLN A 158 10.56 0.67 1.66
N SER A 159 9.64 1.60 1.39
CA SER A 159 8.25 1.26 1.07
C SER A 159 8.14 0.49 -0.25
N ARG A 160 8.84 0.94 -1.29
CA ARG A 160 8.91 0.23 -2.58
C ARG A 160 9.58 -1.13 -2.45
N ASP A 161 10.70 -1.21 -1.73
CA ASP A 161 11.39 -2.48 -1.45
C ASP A 161 10.50 -3.47 -0.69
N PHE A 162 9.71 -2.98 0.27
CA PHE A 162 8.81 -3.83 1.05
C PHE A 162 7.66 -4.36 0.18
N VAL A 163 7.04 -3.53 -0.66
CA VAL A 163 6.00 -3.98 -1.59
C VAL A 163 6.55 -5.02 -2.58
N GLU A 164 7.77 -4.85 -3.11
CA GLU A 164 8.41 -5.85 -3.96
C GLU A 164 8.62 -7.19 -3.25
N SER A 165 9.08 -7.17 -1.99
CA SER A 165 9.20 -8.38 -1.15
C SER A 165 7.84 -9.05 -0.95
N ILE A 166 6.80 -8.27 -0.63
CA ILE A 166 5.42 -8.76 -0.47
C ILE A 166 4.95 -9.49 -1.73
N LEU A 167 5.13 -8.89 -2.91
CA LEU A 167 4.70 -9.49 -4.18
C LEU A 167 5.47 -10.79 -4.45
N THR A 168 6.80 -10.76 -4.33
CA THR A 168 7.67 -11.92 -4.55
C THR A 168 7.31 -13.09 -3.64
N ASN A 169 7.15 -12.82 -2.34
CA ASN A 169 6.85 -13.84 -1.35
C ASN A 169 5.44 -14.40 -1.53
N THR A 170 4.47 -13.53 -1.87
CA THR A 170 3.10 -13.95 -2.19
C THR A 170 3.09 -14.90 -3.39
N ILE A 171 3.80 -14.58 -4.48
CA ILE A 171 3.93 -15.47 -5.67
C ILE A 171 4.54 -16.80 -5.27
N ARG A 172 5.59 -16.78 -4.43
CA ARG A 172 6.27 -18.01 -4.00
C ARG A 172 5.38 -18.92 -3.17
N LEU A 173 4.57 -18.36 -2.27
CA LEU A 173 3.73 -19.13 -1.37
C LEU A 173 2.38 -19.55 -1.98
N TYR A 174 1.84 -18.77 -2.93
CA TYR A 174 0.48 -18.99 -3.45
C TYR A 174 0.23 -20.40 -4.03
N PRO A 175 1.18 -21.04 -4.77
CA PRO A 175 0.99 -22.40 -5.26
C PRO A 175 0.76 -23.45 -4.16
N HIS A 176 1.15 -23.16 -2.91
CA HIS A 176 1.00 -24.09 -1.79
C HIS A 176 -0.38 -24.01 -1.10
N THR A 177 -1.27 -23.13 -1.56
CA THR A 177 -2.60 -22.91 -0.98
C THR A 177 -3.62 -24.00 -1.35
N GLY A 178 -3.34 -24.81 -2.38
CA GLY A 178 -4.24 -25.85 -2.87
C GLY A 178 -5.56 -25.27 -3.37
N ILE A 179 -6.65 -26.04 -3.22
CA ILE A 179 -7.97 -25.63 -3.74
C ILE A 179 -8.51 -24.36 -3.06
N SER A 180 -8.10 -24.08 -1.82
CA SER A 180 -8.44 -22.84 -1.11
C SER A 180 -7.96 -21.59 -1.84
N GLY A 181 -6.81 -21.63 -2.53
CA GLY A 181 -6.37 -20.52 -3.36
C GLY A 181 -7.12 -20.39 -4.69
N ALA A 182 -7.85 -21.42 -5.12
CA ALA A 182 -8.64 -21.38 -6.35
C ALA A 182 -10.12 -21.01 -6.09
N ALA A 183 -10.61 -21.16 -4.85
CA ALA A 183 -11.98 -20.84 -4.47
C ALA A 183 -12.18 -19.31 -4.34
N ILE A 184 -13.10 -18.75 -5.12
CA ILE A 184 -13.31 -17.30 -5.27
C ILE A 184 -13.74 -16.59 -3.97
N ASP A 185 -14.49 -17.31 -3.14
CA ASP A 185 -15.04 -16.86 -1.87
C ASP A 185 -14.10 -17.13 -0.68
N HIS A 186 -12.97 -17.82 -0.92
CA HIS A 186 -12.03 -18.14 0.13
C HIS A 186 -11.11 -16.95 0.42
N GLU A 187 -10.91 -16.67 1.70
CA GLU A 187 -10.19 -15.49 2.19
C GLU A 187 -8.78 -15.34 1.58
N ILE A 188 -8.04 -16.46 1.46
CA ILE A 188 -6.69 -16.44 0.89
C ILE A 188 -6.65 -16.04 -0.59
N ASN A 189 -7.68 -16.41 -1.36
CA ASN A 189 -7.83 -15.98 -2.74
C ASN A 189 -8.15 -14.48 -2.78
N ILE A 190 -9.13 -14.01 -1.99
CA ILE A 190 -9.50 -12.60 -1.90
C ILE A 190 -8.29 -11.72 -1.57
N ILE A 191 -7.48 -12.10 -0.57
CA ILE A 191 -6.29 -11.34 -0.18
C ILE A 191 -5.25 -11.32 -1.29
N PHE A 192 -5.01 -12.44 -1.97
CA PHE A 192 -4.14 -12.47 -3.13
C PHE A 192 -4.62 -11.48 -4.20
N ARG A 193 -5.90 -11.55 -4.58
CA ARG A 193 -6.48 -10.62 -5.57
C ARG A 193 -6.34 -9.15 -5.16
N ASN A 194 -6.54 -8.86 -3.87
CA ASN A 194 -6.38 -7.52 -3.32
C ASN A 194 -4.93 -7.03 -3.40
N ILE A 195 -3.94 -7.85 -3.02
CA ILE A 195 -2.51 -7.51 -3.10
C ILE A 195 -2.10 -7.17 -4.54
N PHE A 196 -2.53 -7.99 -5.51
CA PHE A 196 -2.17 -7.80 -6.92
C PHE A 196 -2.95 -6.69 -7.61
N THR A 197 -4.12 -6.34 -7.11
CA THR A 197 -4.82 -5.12 -7.58
C THR A 197 -4.17 -3.87 -7.01
N ALA A 198 -3.80 -3.89 -5.73
CA ALA A 198 -3.08 -2.79 -5.09
C ALA A 198 -1.75 -2.49 -5.81
N SER A 199 -1.07 -3.51 -6.35
CA SER A 199 0.21 -3.33 -7.06
C SER A 199 0.09 -2.56 -8.36
N GLN A 200 -1.12 -2.31 -8.88
CA GLN A 200 -1.31 -1.44 -10.04
C GLN A 200 -1.12 0.05 -9.70
N HIS A 201 -1.04 0.41 -8.41
CA HIS A 201 -0.80 1.77 -7.97
C HIS A 201 0.69 2.16 -8.09
N LYS A 202 1.01 3.11 -8.97
CA LYS A 202 2.40 3.47 -9.33
C LYS A 202 3.30 3.93 -8.17
N LEU A 203 2.74 4.57 -7.13
CA LEU A 203 3.53 5.20 -6.05
C LEU A 203 4.54 4.24 -5.37
N LEU A 204 4.13 2.99 -5.15
CA LEU A 204 4.94 1.99 -4.47
C LEU A 204 5.49 0.91 -5.41
N GLN A 205 5.44 1.14 -6.73
CA GLN A 205 6.06 0.25 -7.71
C GLN A 205 7.49 0.72 -8.03
N LYS A 206 8.39 -0.24 -8.28
CA LYS A 206 9.70 0.05 -8.86
C LYS A 206 9.57 0.14 -10.38
N SER A 207 10.29 1.09 -10.96
CA SER A 207 10.48 1.18 -12.41
C SER A 207 11.29 -0.03 -12.92
N PHE A 208 11.01 -0.47 -14.15
CA PHE A 208 11.80 -1.48 -14.86
C PHE A 208 13.20 -0.98 -15.22
#